data_AF-A0A833UT14-F1
#
_entry.id   AF-A0A833UT14-F1
#
_cell.length_a   1.000
_cell.length_b   1.000
_cell.length_c   1.000
_cell.angle_alpha   90.00
_cell.angle_beta   90.00
_cell.angle_gamma   90.00
#
_symmetry.space_group_name_H-M   'P 1'
#
loop_
_entity.id
_entity.type
_entity.pdbx_description
1 polymer ?
#
loop_
_entity_poly.entity_id
_entity_poly.type
_entity_poly.pdbx_seq_one_letter_code
_entity_poly.pdbx_strand_id
1 'polypeptide(L)'
;MSDSINSPVKHWCEFEFISKTVNNPNIHIKGNYSYYSAYWDQGFERCVVRYLHDKVSTTDKPIDQLYISNFVCFGAECVIMMGGNQLHRPDWISTFPFDTRSFLPAGDTVIADGCWIGSRAMIMQGVKLSEGAIIATGAVVTQDVPPYAIVGGVPAKLIKYRFTEQEIAQLLSLKLYDLEEKQILKMRSQLQTDDFHQLVEFLKTQDNN
;
A
#
# COMPACT_ATOMS: atom_id res chain seq x y z
N MET A 1 11.08 -33.52 -6.35
CA MET A 1 9.92 -32.61 -6.42
C MET A 1 10.48 -31.27 -6.84
N SER A 2 10.13 -30.76 -8.02
CA SER A 2 10.46 -29.38 -8.38
C SER A 2 9.79 -28.48 -7.35
N ASP A 3 10.51 -27.51 -6.79
CA ASP A 3 9.91 -26.47 -5.95
C ASP A 3 8.79 -25.83 -6.77
N SER A 4 7.53 -26.15 -6.43
CA SER A 4 6.40 -25.86 -7.32
C SER A 4 6.09 -24.36 -7.44
N ILE A 5 6.72 -23.56 -6.58
CA ILE A 5 6.63 -22.10 -6.55
C ILE A 5 8.03 -21.56 -6.23
N ASN A 6 8.56 -20.70 -7.11
CA ASN A 6 9.79 -19.95 -6.86
C ASN A 6 9.52 -18.78 -5.89
N SER A 7 9.20 -19.10 -4.64
CA SER A 7 8.91 -18.12 -3.59
C SER A 7 10.20 -17.51 -3.03
N PRO A 8 10.25 -16.19 -2.78
CA PRO A 8 11.41 -15.55 -2.17
C PRO A 8 11.59 -15.90 -0.68
N VAL A 9 10.58 -16.55 -0.06
CA VAL A 9 10.60 -16.98 1.34
C VAL A 9 10.25 -18.46 1.49
N LYS A 10 10.68 -19.10 2.60
CA LYS A 10 10.48 -20.53 2.85
C LYS A 10 9.36 -20.84 3.84
N HIS A 11 8.87 -19.84 4.56
CA HIS A 11 7.81 -19.99 5.56
C HIS A 11 6.86 -18.79 5.57
N TRP A 12 5.59 -18.98 5.96
CA TRP A 12 4.58 -17.91 5.97
C TRP A 12 4.83 -16.82 7.03
N CYS A 13 5.71 -17.07 8.00
CA CYS A 13 6.18 -16.09 8.98
C CYS A 13 7.42 -15.30 8.50
N GLU A 14 7.98 -15.66 7.35
CA GLU A 14 9.07 -14.93 6.72
C GLU A 14 8.48 -13.89 5.76
N PHE A 15 9.17 -12.76 5.63
CA PHE A 15 8.68 -11.62 4.87
C PHE A 15 9.68 -11.21 3.79
N GLU A 16 9.16 -10.86 2.62
CA GLU A 16 9.90 -10.14 1.58
C GLU A 16 9.87 -8.65 1.92
N PHE A 17 11.01 -8.08 2.32
CA PHE A 17 11.13 -6.63 2.47
C PHE A 17 11.26 -5.97 1.10
N ILE A 18 10.22 -5.24 0.69
CA ILE A 18 10.07 -4.77 -0.70
C ILE A 18 11.15 -3.78 -1.10
N SER A 19 11.73 -3.03 -0.15
CA SER A 19 12.83 -2.09 -0.43
C SER A 19 14.12 -2.77 -0.91
N LYS A 20 14.24 -4.10 -0.72
CA LYS A 20 15.42 -4.89 -1.11
C LYS A 20 15.23 -5.64 -2.41
N THR A 21 13.99 -5.82 -2.87
CA THR A 21 13.65 -6.73 -3.98
C THR A 21 13.00 -6.01 -5.15
N VAL A 22 12.32 -4.89 -4.93
CA VAL A 22 11.69 -4.09 -5.97
C VAL A 22 12.76 -3.26 -6.71
N ASN A 23 12.74 -3.32 -8.03
CA ASN A 23 13.68 -2.65 -8.92
C ASN A 23 12.99 -1.78 -9.99
N ASN A 24 11.67 -1.89 -10.16
CA ASN A 24 10.95 -1.09 -11.15
C ASN A 24 11.07 0.42 -10.84
N PRO A 25 11.55 1.25 -11.79
CA PRO A 25 11.82 2.68 -11.56
C PRO A 25 10.56 3.53 -11.31
N ASN A 26 9.37 3.00 -11.60
CA ASN A 26 8.10 3.66 -11.35
C ASN A 26 7.45 3.29 -10.00
N ILE A 27 8.15 2.48 -9.18
CA ILE A 27 7.75 2.14 -7.81
C ILE A 27 8.69 2.85 -6.84
N HIS A 28 8.11 3.72 -6.02
CA HIS A 28 8.84 4.55 -5.06
C HIS A 28 8.54 4.05 -3.65
N ILE A 29 9.57 3.52 -2.97
CA ILE A 29 9.43 2.95 -1.63
C ILE A 29 10.13 3.85 -0.62
N LYS A 30 9.40 4.33 0.39
CA LYS A 30 9.97 5.04 1.55
C LYS A 30 10.36 4.01 2.62
N GLY A 31 11.62 4.07 3.06
CA GLY A 31 12.10 3.25 4.17
C GLY A 31 12.27 1.77 3.83
N ASN A 32 12.40 0.95 4.87
CA ASN A 32 12.91 -0.42 4.78
C ASN A 32 12.02 -1.50 5.40
N TYR A 33 10.89 -1.12 6.02
CA TYR A 33 10.09 -2.03 6.86
C TYR A 33 8.73 -2.41 6.27
N SER A 34 8.36 -1.84 5.12
CA SER A 34 7.24 -2.37 4.34
C SER A 34 7.58 -3.76 3.81
N TYR A 35 6.63 -4.68 3.91
CA TYR A 35 6.88 -6.08 3.57
C TYR A 35 5.69 -6.76 2.89
N TYR A 36 6.00 -7.80 2.14
CA TYR A 36 5.04 -8.71 1.54
C TYR A 36 5.17 -10.13 2.09
N SER A 37 4.04 -10.75 2.46
CA SER A 37 3.98 -12.15 2.89
C SER A 37 3.99 -13.09 1.67
N ALA A 38 5.16 -13.24 1.06
CA ALA A 38 5.36 -13.82 -0.28
C ALA A 38 5.35 -15.36 -0.36
N TYR A 39 4.91 -16.08 0.68
CA TYR A 39 5.02 -17.54 0.74
C TYR A 39 4.27 -18.27 -0.38
N TRP A 40 3.19 -17.67 -0.91
CA TRP A 40 2.27 -18.33 -1.84
C TRP A 40 2.56 -18.04 -3.32
N ASP A 41 3.51 -17.15 -3.65
CA ASP A 41 3.75 -16.74 -5.03
C ASP A 41 5.21 -16.32 -5.29
N GLN A 42 5.46 -15.58 -6.39
CA GLN A 42 6.79 -15.24 -6.90
C GLN A 42 7.25 -13.83 -6.49
N GLY A 43 6.72 -13.30 -5.39
CA GLY A 43 7.14 -12.04 -4.80
C GLY A 43 6.41 -10.80 -5.29
N PHE A 44 6.69 -9.68 -4.62
CA PHE A 44 5.86 -8.48 -4.66
C PHE A 44 5.74 -7.86 -6.06
N GLU A 45 6.86 -7.51 -6.69
CA GLU A 45 6.85 -6.77 -7.96
C GLU A 45 6.14 -7.55 -9.08
N ARG A 46 6.30 -8.88 -9.10
CA ARG A 46 5.72 -9.75 -10.13
C ARG A 46 4.23 -10.04 -9.90
N CYS A 47 3.85 -10.32 -8.66
CA CYS A 47 2.53 -10.87 -8.35
C CYS A 47 1.53 -9.82 -7.85
N VAL A 48 2.02 -8.81 -7.10
CA VAL A 48 1.20 -7.77 -6.49
C VAL A 48 1.00 -6.59 -7.44
N VAL A 49 2.07 -6.07 -8.05
CA VAL A 49 1.99 -4.89 -8.93
C VAL A 49 1.70 -5.32 -10.37
N ARG A 50 0.54 -4.92 -10.91
CA ARG A 50 0.10 -5.36 -12.24
C ARG A 50 0.02 -4.20 -13.22
N TYR A 51 0.46 -4.45 -14.47
CA TYR A 51 0.41 -3.50 -15.58
C TYR A 51 1.23 -2.21 -15.40
N LEU A 52 2.22 -2.22 -14.50
CA LEU A 52 3.19 -1.14 -14.40
C LEU A 52 4.38 -1.43 -15.32
N HIS A 53 4.58 -0.59 -16.32
CA HIS A 53 5.75 -0.71 -17.19
C HIS A 53 7.05 -0.45 -16.41
N ASP A 54 8.13 -1.09 -16.85
CA ASP A 54 9.49 -0.97 -16.30
C ASP A 54 10.32 0.14 -16.98
N LYS A 55 9.78 0.75 -18.05
CA LYS A 55 10.36 1.92 -18.70
C LYS A 55 10.16 3.15 -17.83
N VAL A 56 11.16 4.02 -17.79
CA VAL A 56 11.07 5.31 -17.11
C VAL A 56 9.97 6.16 -17.75
N SER A 57 9.09 6.70 -16.91
CA SER A 57 8.06 7.66 -17.32
C SER A 57 8.70 8.91 -17.96
N THR A 58 8.13 9.38 -19.07
CA THR A 58 8.59 10.61 -19.74
C THR A 58 7.42 11.55 -19.98
N THR A 59 7.70 12.83 -20.26
CA THR A 59 6.68 13.82 -20.59
C THR A 59 5.80 13.38 -21.76
N ASP A 60 6.39 12.72 -22.76
CA ASP A 60 5.66 12.25 -23.95
C ASP A 60 4.91 10.93 -23.73
N LYS A 61 5.29 10.16 -22.71
CA LYS A 61 4.73 8.85 -22.36
C LYS A 61 4.58 8.75 -20.84
N PRO A 62 3.62 9.48 -20.26
CA PRO A 62 3.42 9.45 -18.83
C PRO A 62 2.94 8.06 -18.39
N ILE A 63 3.55 7.55 -17.33
CA ILE A 63 3.17 6.31 -16.64
C ILE A 63 2.75 6.71 -15.23
N ASP A 64 1.56 6.26 -14.80
CA ASP A 64 1.11 6.41 -13.41
C ASP A 64 2.13 5.74 -12.47
N GLN A 65 2.52 6.44 -11.42
CA GLN A 65 3.53 5.99 -10.46
C GLN A 65 2.88 5.27 -9.26
N LEU A 66 3.64 4.38 -8.62
CA LEU A 66 3.25 3.72 -7.38
C LEU A 66 4.12 4.22 -6.24
N TYR A 67 3.52 4.86 -5.25
CA TYR A 67 4.19 5.31 -4.04
C TYR A 67 3.79 4.44 -2.86
N ILE A 68 4.76 3.79 -2.23
CA ILE A 68 4.56 2.97 -1.05
C ILE A 68 5.40 3.56 0.08
N SER A 69 4.73 3.91 1.17
CA SER A 69 5.40 4.45 2.35
C SER A 69 5.94 3.32 3.23
N ASN A 70 6.31 3.61 4.48
CA ASN A 70 6.98 2.65 5.35
C ASN A 70 5.99 1.88 6.25
N PHE A 71 6.46 0.77 6.83
CA PHE A 71 5.68 -0.09 7.73
C PHE A 71 4.33 -0.57 7.16
N VAL A 72 4.24 -0.71 5.83
CA VAL A 72 3.06 -1.24 5.16
C VAL A 72 3.10 -2.77 5.17
N CYS A 73 1.99 -3.38 5.57
CA CYS A 73 1.84 -4.84 5.61
C CYS A 73 1.02 -5.31 4.40
N PHE A 74 1.62 -6.07 3.48
CA PHE A 74 0.92 -6.67 2.35
C PHE A 74 0.66 -8.15 2.59
N GLY A 75 -0.62 -8.52 2.69
CA GLY A 75 -1.07 -9.90 2.75
C GLY A 75 -0.95 -10.61 1.40
N ALA A 76 -0.83 -11.94 1.45
CA ALA A 76 -0.59 -12.79 0.28
C ALA A 76 -1.61 -12.52 -0.86
N GLU A 77 -1.10 -12.47 -2.09
CA GLU A 77 -1.88 -12.33 -3.33
C GLU A 77 -2.76 -11.06 -3.40
N CYS A 78 -2.51 -10.05 -2.56
CA CYS A 78 -3.09 -8.73 -2.80
C CYS A 78 -2.61 -8.18 -4.16
N VAL A 79 -3.38 -7.26 -4.73
CA VAL A 79 -3.16 -6.73 -6.07
C VAL A 79 -3.21 -5.22 -6.02
N ILE A 80 -2.25 -4.59 -6.69
CA ILE A 80 -2.25 -3.17 -6.99
C ILE A 80 -2.33 -3.05 -8.52
N MET A 81 -3.47 -2.56 -8.99
CA MET A 81 -3.72 -2.36 -10.42
C MET A 81 -3.11 -1.02 -10.85
N MET A 82 -2.28 -1.07 -11.88
CA MET A 82 -1.71 0.10 -12.56
C MET A 82 -2.18 0.11 -14.03
N GLY A 83 -1.58 0.98 -14.85
CA GLY A 83 -1.83 1.01 -16.30
C GLY A 83 -3.10 1.74 -16.72
N GLY A 84 -3.58 2.68 -15.89
CA GLY A 84 -4.72 3.54 -16.21
C GLY A 84 -5.97 2.74 -16.61
N ASN A 85 -6.58 3.14 -17.73
CA ASN A 85 -7.72 2.42 -18.31
C ASN A 85 -7.34 1.24 -19.22
N GLN A 86 -6.06 0.91 -19.37
CA GLN A 86 -5.56 -0.18 -20.21
C GLN A 86 -6.07 -0.13 -21.67
N LEU A 87 -6.19 1.09 -22.22
CA LEU A 87 -6.71 1.36 -23.58
C LEU A 87 -8.22 1.14 -23.75
N HIS A 88 -8.96 0.86 -22.69
CA HIS A 88 -10.41 0.64 -22.76
C HIS A 88 -11.20 1.90 -22.40
N ARG A 89 -11.97 2.43 -23.36
CA ARG A 89 -12.78 3.64 -23.19
C ARG A 89 -14.27 3.29 -23.04
N PRO A 90 -14.84 3.33 -21.82
CA PRO A 90 -16.24 2.98 -21.59
C PRO A 90 -17.22 4.03 -22.14
N ASP A 91 -16.72 5.23 -22.43
CA ASP A 91 -17.46 6.36 -23.00
C ASP A 91 -17.46 6.39 -24.54
N TRP A 92 -16.80 5.42 -25.20
CA TRP A 92 -16.79 5.28 -26.67
C TRP A 92 -17.73 4.16 -27.14
N ILE A 93 -18.01 4.12 -28.44
CA ILE A 93 -18.88 3.10 -29.06
C ILE A 93 -18.32 1.68 -28.87
N SER A 94 -16.99 1.51 -28.96
CA SER A 94 -16.31 0.24 -28.75
C SER A 94 -15.24 0.40 -27.68
N THR A 95 -15.17 -0.57 -26.76
CA THR A 95 -14.10 -0.67 -25.76
C THR A 95 -12.87 -1.39 -26.31
N PHE A 96 -12.91 -1.89 -27.56
CA PHE A 96 -11.79 -2.57 -28.18
C PHE A 96 -10.67 -1.57 -28.55
N PRO A 97 -9.42 -1.82 -28.13
CA PRO A 97 -8.32 -0.89 -28.35
C PRO A 97 -7.71 -1.06 -29.74
N PHE A 98 -8.26 -0.35 -30.73
CA PHE A 98 -7.71 -0.35 -32.08
C PHE A 98 -6.31 0.30 -32.16
N ASP A 99 -6.02 1.25 -31.28
CA ASP A 99 -4.69 1.85 -31.11
C ASP A 99 -4.52 2.51 -29.72
N THR A 100 -3.32 3.05 -29.47
CA THR A 100 -2.90 3.60 -28.18
C THR A 100 -3.53 4.95 -27.81
N ARG A 101 -4.25 5.64 -28.71
CA ARG A 101 -4.93 6.92 -28.40
C ARG A 101 -6.07 6.75 -27.40
N SER A 102 -6.51 5.51 -27.18
CA SER A 102 -7.54 5.13 -26.21
C SER A 102 -7.04 5.20 -24.76
N PHE A 103 -5.72 5.31 -24.55
CA PHE A 103 -5.13 5.38 -23.22
C PHE A 103 -5.56 6.63 -22.45
N LEU A 104 -5.93 6.45 -21.19
CA LEU A 104 -6.07 7.51 -20.20
C LEU A 104 -5.36 7.08 -18.90
N PRO A 105 -4.53 7.94 -18.31
CA PRO A 105 -3.97 7.70 -16.98
C PRO A 105 -5.09 7.72 -15.93
N ALA A 106 -4.88 6.99 -14.84
CA ALA A 106 -5.74 7.07 -13.65
C ALA A 106 -5.16 7.98 -12.57
N GLY A 107 -3.90 8.40 -12.72
CA GLY A 107 -3.13 9.07 -11.68
C GLY A 107 -2.39 8.08 -10.79
N ASP A 108 -1.51 8.61 -9.96
CA ASP A 108 -0.64 7.81 -9.11
C ASP A 108 -1.41 7.09 -8.01
N THR A 109 -1.01 5.85 -7.74
CA THR A 109 -1.50 5.07 -6.61
C THR A 109 -0.59 5.32 -5.41
N VAL A 110 -1.16 5.66 -4.26
CA VAL A 110 -0.39 6.01 -3.05
C VAL A 110 -0.83 5.14 -1.89
N ILE A 111 0.12 4.50 -1.22
CA ILE A 111 -0.10 3.73 0.00
C ILE A 111 0.75 4.36 1.11
N ALA A 112 0.07 5.03 2.05
CA ALA A 112 0.71 5.75 3.15
C ALA A 112 1.18 4.81 4.27
N ASP A 113 1.90 5.38 5.24
CA ASP A 113 2.58 4.64 6.29
C ASP A 113 1.59 3.79 7.13
N GLY A 114 2.05 2.63 7.60
CA GLY A 114 1.29 1.81 8.55
C GLY A 114 0.01 1.17 8.01
N CYS A 115 -0.23 1.20 6.69
CA CYS A 115 -1.38 0.53 6.09
C CYS A 115 -1.27 -1.00 6.22
N TRP A 116 -2.43 -1.66 6.33
CA TRP A 116 -2.52 -3.12 6.26
C TRP A 116 -3.47 -3.55 5.14
N ILE A 117 -2.92 -4.24 4.15
CA ILE A 117 -3.65 -4.74 2.99
C ILE A 117 -3.89 -6.24 3.16
N GLY A 118 -5.16 -6.62 3.33
CA GLY A 118 -5.57 -8.00 3.48
C GLY A 118 -5.26 -8.85 2.25
N SER A 119 -5.14 -10.16 2.46
CA SER A 119 -4.88 -11.12 1.37
C SER A 119 -5.94 -11.00 0.27
N ARG A 120 -5.52 -11.10 -0.99
CA ARG A 120 -6.41 -11.02 -2.17
C ARG A 120 -7.25 -9.74 -2.27
N ALA A 121 -6.95 -8.70 -1.50
CA ALA A 121 -7.52 -7.38 -1.73
C ALA A 121 -6.96 -6.80 -3.04
N MET A 122 -7.79 -6.04 -3.77
CA MET A 122 -7.43 -5.37 -5.01
C MET A 122 -7.56 -3.86 -4.81
N ILE A 123 -6.47 -3.15 -5.01
CA ILE A 123 -6.42 -1.68 -5.03
C ILE A 123 -6.46 -1.25 -6.49
N MET A 124 -7.51 -0.52 -6.88
CA MET A 124 -7.63 -0.01 -8.25
C MET A 124 -6.68 1.16 -8.49
N GLN A 125 -6.33 1.37 -9.76
CA GLN A 125 -5.44 2.43 -10.19
C GLN A 125 -5.91 3.83 -9.72
N GLY A 126 -4.95 4.68 -9.31
CA GLY A 126 -5.21 6.06 -8.87
C GLY A 126 -5.75 6.21 -7.46
N VAL A 127 -5.95 5.10 -6.73
CA VAL A 127 -6.46 5.13 -5.34
C VAL A 127 -5.35 5.53 -4.37
N LYS A 128 -5.72 6.34 -3.36
CA LYS A 128 -4.87 6.72 -2.24
C LYS A 128 -5.35 6.08 -0.94
N LEU A 129 -4.48 5.30 -0.30
CA LEU A 129 -4.68 4.76 1.04
C LEU A 129 -3.93 5.64 2.03
N SER A 130 -4.65 6.23 2.98
CA SER A 130 -4.06 7.12 3.98
C SER A 130 -3.51 6.36 5.19
N GLU A 131 -2.72 7.05 6.01
CA GLU A 131 -1.98 6.48 7.14
C GLU A 131 -2.83 5.55 7.99
N GLY A 132 -2.31 4.35 8.27
CA GLY A 132 -2.96 3.39 9.16
C GLY A 132 -4.25 2.77 8.64
N ALA A 133 -4.62 2.96 7.37
CA ALA A 133 -5.81 2.34 6.78
C ALA A 133 -5.69 0.81 6.74
N ILE A 134 -6.82 0.12 6.89
CA ILE A 134 -6.91 -1.34 6.82
C ILE A 134 -7.87 -1.73 5.70
N ILE A 135 -7.38 -2.57 4.79
CA ILE A 135 -8.15 -3.13 3.69
C ILE A 135 -8.45 -4.59 4.01
N ALA A 136 -9.73 -4.93 4.15
CA ALA A 136 -10.13 -6.30 4.45
C ALA A 136 -9.75 -7.26 3.31
N THR A 137 -9.50 -8.53 3.66
CA THR A 137 -9.24 -9.63 2.71
C THR A 137 -10.32 -9.69 1.63
N GLY A 138 -9.90 -9.82 0.37
CA GLY A 138 -10.80 -9.93 -0.79
C GLY A 138 -11.55 -8.64 -1.18
N ALA A 139 -11.26 -7.50 -0.55
CA ALA A 139 -11.91 -6.23 -0.88
C ALA A 139 -11.44 -5.68 -2.25
N VAL A 140 -12.32 -4.96 -2.97
CA VAL A 140 -11.97 -4.24 -4.20
C VAL A 140 -12.11 -2.74 -3.95
N VAL A 141 -10.99 -2.06 -3.72
CA VAL A 141 -10.92 -0.65 -3.35
C VAL A 141 -10.91 0.20 -4.62
N THR A 142 -11.97 1.00 -4.79
CA THR A 142 -12.21 1.83 -5.99
C THR A 142 -12.19 3.33 -5.70
N GLN A 143 -11.97 3.71 -4.44
CA GLN A 143 -11.97 5.09 -3.96
C GLN A 143 -10.94 5.25 -2.85
N ASP A 144 -10.48 6.48 -2.64
CA ASP A 144 -9.53 6.83 -1.58
C ASP A 144 -10.03 6.39 -0.20
N VAL A 145 -9.10 5.95 0.64
CA VAL A 145 -9.37 5.46 1.99
C VAL A 145 -8.82 6.44 3.01
N PRO A 146 -9.67 7.01 3.90
CA PRO A 146 -9.24 7.95 4.93
C PRO A 146 -8.27 7.33 5.96
N PRO A 147 -7.52 8.18 6.70
CA PRO A 147 -6.60 7.70 7.73
C PRO A 147 -7.32 6.82 8.75
N TYR A 148 -6.67 5.73 9.15
CA TYR A 148 -7.15 4.79 10.17
C TYR A 148 -8.54 4.18 9.90
N ALA A 149 -9.07 4.30 8.68
CA ALA A 149 -10.31 3.66 8.26
C ALA A 149 -10.10 2.18 7.99
N ILE A 150 -11.12 1.37 8.27
CA ILE A 150 -11.20 -0.04 7.89
C ILE A 150 -12.26 -0.15 6.79
N VAL A 151 -11.86 -0.62 5.61
CA VAL A 151 -12.77 -0.82 4.47
C VAL A 151 -12.82 -2.29 4.05
N GLY A 152 -13.94 -2.72 3.47
CA GLY A 152 -14.07 -4.07 2.92
C GLY A 152 -15.26 -4.22 1.97
N GLY A 153 -15.29 -5.32 1.22
CA GLY A 153 -16.33 -5.65 0.25
C GLY A 153 -15.96 -5.34 -1.21
N VAL A 154 -16.92 -5.58 -2.11
CA VAL A 154 -16.79 -5.39 -3.57
C VAL A 154 -18.03 -4.64 -4.09
N PRO A 155 -17.93 -3.32 -4.38
CA PRO A 155 -16.79 -2.44 -4.08
C PRO A 155 -16.60 -2.23 -2.57
N ALA A 156 -15.37 -1.92 -2.16
CA ALA A 156 -15.04 -1.68 -0.75
C ALA A 156 -15.81 -0.48 -0.20
N LYS A 157 -16.32 -0.62 1.02
CA LYS A 157 -17.01 0.43 1.78
C LYS A 157 -16.41 0.55 3.17
N LEU A 158 -16.53 1.74 3.77
CA LEU A 158 -16.16 1.97 5.16
C LEU A 158 -16.95 1.02 6.07
N ILE A 159 -16.23 0.25 6.89
CA ILE A 159 -16.78 -0.61 7.93
C ILE A 159 -16.81 0.16 9.25
N LYS A 160 -15.65 0.69 9.65
CA LYS A 160 -15.46 1.51 10.85
C LYS A 160 -14.10 2.22 10.80
N TYR A 161 -13.88 3.15 11.72
CA TYR A 161 -12.55 3.65 12.04
C TYR A 161 -11.91 2.82 13.15
N ARG A 162 -10.57 2.78 13.18
CA ARG A 162 -9.79 2.12 14.25
C ARG A 162 -9.90 2.87 15.58
N PHE A 163 -10.00 4.20 15.52
CA PHE A 163 -10.02 5.13 16.64
C PHE A 163 -11.10 6.21 16.44
N THR A 164 -11.35 7.03 17.45
CA THR A 164 -12.22 8.21 17.34
C THR A 164 -11.61 9.28 16.44
N GLU A 165 -12.43 10.20 15.93
CA GLU A 165 -11.96 11.30 15.07
C GLU A 165 -10.90 12.18 15.77
N GLN A 166 -11.09 12.46 17.07
CA GLN A 166 -10.14 13.23 17.88
C GLN A 166 -8.79 12.51 18.03
N GLU A 167 -8.81 11.21 18.30
CA GLU A 167 -7.60 10.39 18.41
C GLU A 167 -6.88 10.30 17.06
N ILE A 168 -7.60 10.14 15.95
CA ILE A 168 -7.02 10.13 14.60
C ILE A 168 -6.32 11.46 14.30
N ALA A 169 -6.99 12.59 14.54
CA ALA A 169 -6.41 13.91 14.34
C ALA A 169 -5.13 14.09 15.18
N GLN A 170 -5.15 13.62 16.42
CA GLN A 170 -4.00 13.68 17.30
C GLN A 170 -2.87 12.75 16.85
N LEU A 171 -3.14 11.50 16.45
CA LEU A 171 -2.15 10.58 15.89
C LEU A 171 -1.43 11.19 14.68
N LEU A 172 -2.20 11.75 13.74
CA LEU A 172 -1.64 12.40 12.56
C LEU A 172 -0.78 13.62 12.93
N SER A 173 -1.15 14.37 13.97
CA SER A 173 -0.37 15.52 14.44
C SER A 173 0.98 15.14 15.05
N LEU A 174 1.10 13.91 15.58
CA LEU A 174 2.35 13.39 16.14
C LEU A 174 3.38 13.06 15.05
N LYS A 175 2.95 12.94 13.79
CA LYS A 175 3.83 12.60 12.66
C LYS A 175 4.73 11.40 12.97
N LEU A 176 4.13 10.36 13.53
CA LEU A 176 4.85 9.18 14.05
C LEU A 176 5.82 8.59 13.01
N TYR A 177 5.41 8.56 11.74
CA TYR A 177 6.17 8.00 10.63
C TYR A 177 7.14 8.99 9.93
N ASP A 178 7.28 10.20 10.47
CA ASP A 178 8.37 11.13 10.11
C ASP A 178 9.61 10.89 10.99
N LEU A 179 9.48 10.16 12.10
CA LEU A 179 10.61 9.75 12.94
C LEU A 179 11.54 8.77 12.21
N GLU A 180 12.81 8.72 12.63
CA GLU A 180 13.74 7.71 12.11
C GLU A 180 13.25 6.30 12.45
N GLU A 181 13.47 5.34 11.54
CA GLU A 181 13.06 3.96 11.72
C GLU A 181 13.57 3.37 13.04
N LYS A 182 14.81 3.71 13.42
CA LYS A 182 15.42 3.27 14.69
C LYS A 182 14.68 3.80 15.92
N GLN A 183 14.10 5.00 15.86
CA GLN A 183 13.30 5.55 16.94
C GLN A 183 11.98 4.79 17.07
N ILE A 184 11.28 4.59 15.95
CA ILE A 184 10.01 3.82 15.91
C ILE A 184 10.22 2.41 16.48
N LEU A 185 11.29 1.71 16.08
CA LEU A 185 11.58 0.36 16.56
C LEU A 185 11.90 0.29 18.05
N LYS A 186 12.53 1.33 18.62
CA LYS A 186 12.77 1.42 20.07
C LYS A 186 11.47 1.59 20.86
N MET A 187 10.44 2.17 20.24
CA MET A 187 9.13 2.42 20.83
C MET A 187 8.16 1.23 20.71
N ARG A 188 8.64 0.03 20.34
CA ARG A 188 7.78 -1.14 20.11
C ARG A 188 6.76 -1.39 21.22
N SER A 189 7.14 -1.21 22.49
CA SER A 189 6.25 -1.49 23.62
C SER A 189 5.08 -0.50 23.68
N GLN A 190 5.32 0.76 23.33
CA GLN A 190 4.31 1.81 23.25
C GLN A 190 3.43 1.70 22.00
N LEU A 191 3.89 1.00 20.97
CA LEU A 191 3.16 0.78 19.72
C LEU A 191 2.38 -0.54 19.68
N GLN A 192 2.70 -1.50 20.56
CA GLN A 192 2.07 -2.82 20.65
C GLN A 192 1.07 -2.90 21.80
N THR A 193 0.21 -1.89 21.90
CA THR A 193 -0.82 -1.72 22.93
C THR A 193 -2.00 -0.94 22.32
N ASP A 194 -3.16 -0.98 22.96
CA ASP A 194 -4.32 -0.13 22.64
C ASP A 194 -4.34 1.17 23.46
N ASP A 195 -3.37 1.38 24.35
CA ASP A 195 -3.24 2.58 25.20
C ASP A 195 -2.69 3.78 24.41
N PHE A 196 -3.62 4.50 23.78
CA PHE A 196 -3.34 5.74 23.06
C PHE A 196 -2.73 6.84 23.94
N HIS A 197 -3.19 6.98 25.19
CA HIS A 197 -2.74 8.04 26.09
C HIS A 197 -1.27 7.85 26.47
N GLN A 198 -0.87 6.61 26.76
CA GLN A 198 0.52 6.28 27.04
C GLN A 198 1.45 6.59 25.87
N LEU A 199 1.03 6.34 24.62
CA LEU A 199 1.83 6.68 23.43
C LEU A 199 2.01 8.19 23.29
N VAL A 200 0.93 8.96 23.45
CA VAL A 200 0.97 10.43 23.38
C VAL A 200 1.88 11.01 24.44
N GLU A 201 1.76 10.55 25.69
CA GLU A 201 2.58 11.04 26.80
C GLU A 201 4.05 10.72 26.55
N PHE A 202 4.35 9.49 26.13
CA PHE A 202 5.71 9.08 25.79
C PHE A 202 6.34 10.01 24.72
N LEU A 203 5.63 10.29 23.63
CA LEU A 203 6.15 11.14 22.56
C LEU A 203 6.36 12.59 23.03
N LYS A 204 5.43 13.16 23.80
CA LYS A 204 5.58 14.49 24.38
C LYS A 204 6.78 14.60 25.32
N THR A 205 7.14 13.55 26.04
CA THR A 205 8.33 13.56 26.91
C THR A 205 9.65 13.50 26.13
N GLN A 206 9.64 12.96 24.90
CA GLN A 206 10.83 12.91 24.03
C GLN A 206 11.07 14.26 23.35
N ASP A 207 10.02 14.99 22.95
CA ASP A 207 10.17 16.31 22.31
C ASP A 207 10.70 17.41 23.25
N ASN A 208 10.58 17.20 24.57
CA ASN A 208 11.02 18.15 25.60
C ASN A 208 12.45 17.89 26.12
N ASN A 209 13.17 16.90 25.57
CA ASN A 209 14.55 16.55 25.93
C ASN A 209 15.48 16.64 24.71
#